data_AF-A0A2V4DSM6-F1
#
_entry.id   AF-A0A2V4DSM6-F1
#
_cell.length_a   1.000
_cell.length_b   1.000
_cell.length_c   1.000
_cell.angle_alpha   90.00
_cell.angle_beta   90.00
_cell.angle_gamma   90.00
#
_symmetry.space_group_name_H-M   'P 1'
#
loop_
_entity.id
_entity.type
_entity.pdbx_description
1 polymer ?
#
loop_
_entity_poly.entity_id
_entity_poly.type
_entity_poly.pdbx_seq_one_letter_code
_entity_poly.pdbx_strand_id
1 'polypeptide(L)' 'MRKLLVNHCSLGQYHMLDKIAYDHVTEIRKRGANVAKIKYELSERVKKFTDEERNKLRELIKKWLENIK' A
#
# COMPACT_ATOMS: atom_id res chain seq x y z
N MET A 1 -3.50 27.81 7.90
CA MET A 1 -4.47 26.71 8.06
C MET A 1 -4.07 25.56 7.15
N ARG A 2 -3.51 24.48 7.70
CA ARG A 2 -3.19 23.28 6.91
C ARG A 2 -4.50 22.60 6.53
N LYS A 3 -4.92 22.73 5.28
CA LYS A 3 -6.08 22.01 4.73
C LYS A 3 -5.80 20.51 4.86
N LEU A 4 -6.48 19.85 5.79
CA LEU A 4 -6.71 18.42 5.77
C LEU A 4 -7.54 18.15 4.51
N LEU A 5 -6.87 17.82 3.41
CA LEU A 5 -7.47 17.28 2.20
C LEU A 5 -7.94 15.84 2.51
N VAL A 6 -8.97 15.73 3.34
CA VAL A 6 -9.84 14.54 3.32
C VAL A 6 -10.61 14.62 2.01
N ASN A 7 -9.96 14.11 0.96
CA ASN A 7 -10.53 13.95 -0.36
C ASN A 7 -11.72 12.98 -0.24
N HIS A 8 -12.92 13.54 -0.20
CA HIS A 8 -14.17 12.82 -0.46
C HIS A 8 -14.20 12.46 -1.95
N CYS A 9 -13.43 11.45 -2.33
CA CYS A 9 -13.38 10.93 -3.69
C CYS A 9 -13.96 9.51 -3.67
N SER A 10 -14.79 9.17 -4.65
CA SER A 10 -15.15 7.79 -4.99
C SER A 10 -13.92 6.92 -5.34
N LEU A 11 -12.74 7.55 -5.44
CA LEU A 11 -11.40 6.96 -5.52
C LEU A 11 -10.78 6.65 -4.15
N GLY A 12 -11.45 6.91 -3.02
CA GLY A 12 -10.88 6.89 -1.67
C GLY A 12 -10.29 5.54 -1.27
N GLN A 13 -10.96 4.44 -1.60
CA GLN A 13 -10.45 3.09 -1.36
C GLN A 13 -9.26 2.75 -2.27
N TYR A 14 -9.35 3.04 -3.57
CA TYR A 14 -8.25 2.79 -4.50
C TYR A 14 -7.00 3.62 -4.18
N HIS A 15 -7.18 4.89 -3.81
CA HIS A 15 -6.10 5.78 -3.39
C HIS A 15 -5.50 5.35 -2.04
N MET A 16 -6.31 4.79 -1.14
CA MET A 16 -5.82 4.21 0.11
C MET A 16 -4.98 2.95 -0.15
N LEU A 17 -5.42 2.04 -1.03
CA LEU A 17 -4.67 0.84 -1.41
C LEU A 17 -3.37 1.21 -2.14
N ASP A 18 -3.41 2.18 -3.04
CA ASP A 18 -2.21 2.66 -3.75
C ASP A 18 -1.19 3.25 -2.79
N LYS A 19 -1.64 4.07 -1.83
CA LYS A 19 -0.78 4.59 -0.78
C LYS A 19 -0.17 3.46 0.08
N ILE A 20 -0.95 2.44 0.45
CA ILE A 20 -0.44 1.28 1.21
C ILE A 20 0.60 0.52 0.38
N ALA A 21 0.36 0.32 -0.91
CA ALA A 21 1.31 -0.34 -1.81
C ALA A 21 2.63 0.44 -1.93
N TYR A 22 2.54 1.75 -2.16
CA TYR A 22 3.70 2.63 -2.26
C TYR A 22 4.53 2.66 -0.97
N ASP A 23 3.86 2.82 0.18
CA ASP A 23 4.49 2.86 1.50
C ASP A 23 5.21 1.53 1.77
N HIS A 24 4.55 0.40 1.53
CA HIS A 24 5.12 -0.94 1.67
C HIS A 24 6.38 -1.15 0.82
N VAL A 25 6.34 -0.79 -0.46
CA VAL A 25 7.50 -0.92 -1.36
C VAL A 25 8.64 0.00 -0.93
N THR A 26 8.32 1.21 -0.49
CA THR A 26 9.31 2.19 0.02
C THR A 26 9.97 1.68 1.30
N GLU A 27 9.19 1.13 2.23
CA GLU A 27 9.70 0.56 3.48
C GLU A 27 10.60 -0.65 3.23
N ILE A 28 10.23 -1.56 2.31
CA ILE A 28 11.07 -2.71 1.95
C ILE A 28 12.41 -2.26 1.34
N ARG A 29 12.44 -1.14 0.61
CA ARG A 29 13.68 -0.62 0.00
C ARG A 29 14.58 0.13 1.00
N LYS A 30 14.09 0.55 2.17
CA LYS A 30 14.94 1.22 3.16
C LYS A 30 16.08 0.28 3.60
N ARG A 31 17.31 0.79 3.57
CA ARG A 31 18.51 0.03 3.95
C ARG A 31 18.40 -0.36 5.43
N GLY A 32 18.45 -1.67 5.73
CA GLY A 32 18.25 -2.20 7.09
C GLY A 32 16.80 -2.46 7.47
N ALA A 33 15.85 -2.33 6.54
CA ALA A 33 14.46 -2.67 6.80
C ALA A 33 14.28 -4.17 7.03
N ASN A 34 13.52 -4.51 8.08
CA ASN A 34 13.15 -5.89 8.34
C ASN A 34 11.99 -6.30 7.42
N VAL A 35 12.33 -6.77 6.22
CA VAL A 35 11.38 -7.16 5.18
C VAL A 35 10.38 -8.21 5.67
N ALA A 36 10.80 -9.13 6.56
CA ALA A 36 9.91 -10.14 7.12
C ALA A 36 8.82 -9.51 7.99
N LYS A 37 9.18 -8.54 8.84
CA LYS A 37 8.23 -7.80 9.67
C LYS A 37 7.26 -6.98 8.80
N ILE A 38 7.77 -6.27 7.79
CA ILE A 38 6.95 -5.43 6.90
C ILE A 38 5.94 -6.27 6.09
N LYS A 39 6.35 -7.46 5.61
CA LYS A 39 5.45 -8.41 4.95
C LYS A 39 4.39 -8.96 5.90
N TYR A 40 4.75 -9.22 7.16
CA TYR A 40 3.82 -9.69 8.18
C TYR A 40 2.77 -8.62 8.50
N GLU A 41 3.18 -7.36 8.73
CA GLU A 41 2.27 -6.24 8.99
C GLU A 41 1.32 -5.98 7.81
N LEU A 42 1.82 -6.09 6.58
CA LEU A 42 0.96 -6.03 5.39
C LEU A 42 -0.05 -7.17 5.38
N SER A 43 0.40 -8.40 5.64
CA SER A 43 -0.46 -9.61 5.71
C SER A 43 -1.57 -9.47 6.76
N GLU A 44 -1.27 -8.92 7.93
CA GLU A 44 -2.25 -8.64 8.98
C GLU A 44 -3.26 -7.57 8.57
N ARG A 45 -2.83 -6.51 7.85
CA ARG A 45 -3.74 -5.47 7.35
C ARG A 45 -4.66 -6.01 6.25
N VAL A 46 -4.13 -6.78 5.30
CA VAL A 46 -4.93 -7.32 4.20
C VAL A 46 -5.92 -8.38 4.65
N LYS A 47 -5.73 -9.03 5.82
CA LYS A 47 -6.74 -9.92 6.41
C LYS A 47 -8.11 -9.26 6.56
N LYS A 48 -8.15 -7.94 6.82
CA LYS A 48 -9.37 -7.15 6.96
C LYS A 48 -9.97 -6.67 5.63
N PHE A 49 -9.24 -6.81 4.53
CA PHE A 49 -9.70 -6.42 3.21
C PHE A 49 -10.47 -7.54 2.51
N THR A 50 -11.37 -7.13 1.63
CA THR A 50 -12.09 -8.02 0.73
C THR A 50 -11.16 -8.63 -0.32
N ASP A 51 -11.58 -9.73 -0.96
CA ASP A 51 -10.75 -10.40 -1.97
C ASP A 51 -10.41 -9.48 -3.16
N GLU A 52 -11.35 -8.62 -3.56
CA GLU A 52 -11.15 -7.61 -4.60
C GLU A 52 -10.08 -6.58 -4.21
N GLU A 53 -10.14 -6.05 -2.99
CA GLU A 53 -9.14 -5.10 -2.48
C GLU A 53 -7.76 -5.74 -2.34
N ARG A 54 -7.68 -7.01 -1.91
CA ARG A 54 -6.42 -7.77 -1.83
C ARG A 54 -5.81 -7.95 -3.21
N ASN A 55 -6.62 -8.35 -4.19
CA ASN A 55 -6.17 -8.55 -5.55
C ASN A 55 -5.66 -7.22 -6.14
N LYS A 56 -6.41 -6.13 -5.93
CA LYS A 56 -6.01 -4.80 -6.39
C LYS A 56 -4.71 -4.33 -5.73
N LEU A 57 -4.58 -4.50 -4.42
CA LEU A 57 -3.36 -4.14 -3.70
C LEU A 57 -2.14 -4.91 -4.22
N ARG A 58 -2.31 -6.20 -4.55
CA ARG A 58 -1.26 -7.02 -5.14
C ARG A 58 -0.83 -6.51 -6.52
N GLU A 59 -1.78 -6.10 -7.36
CA GLU A 59 -1.48 -5.46 -8.64
C GLU A 59 -0.72 -4.14 -8.45
N LEU A 60 -1.14 -3.29 -7.50
CA LEU A 60 -0.49 -2.02 -7.21
C LEU A 60 0.95 -2.23 -6.70
N ILE A 61 1.17 -3.18 -5.79
CA ILE A 61 2.52 -3.51 -5.30
C ILE A 61 3.42 -3.97 -6.45
N LYS A 62 2.92 -4.84 -7.35
CA LYS A 62 3.68 -5.25 -8.54
C LYS A 62 4.03 -4.06 -9.42
N LYS A 63 3.04 -3.22 -9.73
CA LYS A 63 3.22 -2.01 -10.55
C LYS A 63 4.28 -1.09 -9.96
N TRP A 64 4.25 -0.86 -8.65
CA TRP A 64 5.26 -0.03 -7.96
C TRP A 64 6.65 -0.69 -8.00
N LEU A 65 6.76 -1.99 -7.76
CA LEU A 65 8.04 -2.71 -7.88
C LEU A 65 8.63 -2.64 -9.30
N GLU A 66 7.79 -2.75 -10.33
CA GLU A 66 8.20 -2.68 -11.74
C GLU A 66 8.52 -1.25 -12.19
N ASN A 67 7.82 -0.25 -11.68
CA ASN A 67 8.05 1.16 -12.02
C ASN A 67 9.34 1.72 -11.40
N ILE A 68 9.79 1.13 -10.29
CA ILE A 68 10.94 1.57 -9.51
C ILE A 68 12.28 0.95 -10.01
N LYS A 69 12.28 0.41 -11.24
CA LYS A 69 13.44 -0.23 -11.89
C LYS A 69 14.56 0.76 -12.22
#